data_AF-G8G1J9-F1
#
_entry.id   AF-G8G1J9-F1
#
_cell.length_a   1.000
_cell.length_b   1.000
_cell.length_c   1.000
_cell.angle_alpha   90.00
_cell.angle_beta   90.00
_cell.angle_gamma   90.00
#
_symmetry.space_group_name_H-M   'P 1'
#
loop_
_entity.id
_entity.type
_entity.pdbx_description
1 polymer ?
#
loop_
_entity_poly.entity_id
_entity_poly.type
_entity_poly.pdbx_seq_one_letter_code
_entity_poly.pdbx_strand_id
1 'polypeptide(L)'
;ALTNSLPSQSLDEPERMHVKNLRAISLKSYVHRWLKHMKLRGIRVEAKGRLTRRATASRSVFKMKWKGGLKNVDSSFRGLSTIMLRGYAKSNVQYSLINSKNRNGAFGVKGWVSSK
;
A
#
# COMPACT_ATOMS: atom_id res chain seq x y z
N ALA A 1 22.75 33.54 71.61
CA ALA A 1 23.48 32.41 70.98
C ALA A 1 22.44 31.37 70.56
N LEU A 2 22.61 30.83 69.35
CA LEU A 2 21.61 30.19 68.50
C LEU A 2 21.11 28.84 69.04
N THR A 3 19.79 28.63 69.00
CA THR A 3 19.13 27.33 69.17
C THR A 3 19.18 26.58 67.84
N ASN A 4 20.03 25.56 67.74
CA ASN A 4 20.07 24.68 66.56
C ASN A 4 18.99 23.60 66.67
N SER A 5 17.84 23.80 66.02
CA SER A 5 16.89 22.73 65.75
C SER A 5 17.28 22.01 64.46
N LEU A 6 17.63 20.73 64.55
CA LEU A 6 17.85 19.85 63.40
C LEU A 6 16.54 19.72 62.60
N PRO A 7 16.55 19.90 61.26
CA PRO A 7 15.36 19.67 60.47
C PRO A 7 15.10 18.16 60.38
N SER A 8 13.93 17.73 60.81
CA SER A 8 13.41 16.38 60.56
C SER A 8 13.28 16.20 59.04
N GLN A 9 14.13 15.37 58.45
CA GLN A 9 13.97 14.94 57.06
C GLN A 9 12.67 14.14 56.96
N SER A 10 11.68 14.69 56.25
CA SER A 10 10.53 13.94 55.78
C SER A 10 11.04 12.82 54.87
N LEU A 11 10.73 11.57 55.21
CA LEU A 11 10.90 10.44 54.31
C LEU A 11 9.93 10.64 53.14
N ASP A 12 10.45 11.14 52.02
CA ASP A 12 9.70 11.25 50.78
C ASP A 12 9.22 9.85 50.35
N GLU A 13 7.90 9.68 50.21
CA GLU A 13 7.29 8.43 49.74
C GLU A 13 7.88 8.03 48.38
N PRO A 14 8.14 6.73 48.13
CA PRO A 14 8.67 6.29 46.85
C PRO A 14 7.66 6.56 45.73
N GLU A 15 8.05 7.34 44.73
CA GLU A 15 7.29 7.55 43.49
C GLU A 15 6.78 6.20 42.98
N ARG A 16 5.45 6.02 42.97
CA ARG A 16 4.81 4.87 42.31
C ARG A 16 5.14 4.91 40.83
N MET A 17 6.18 4.16 40.44
CA MET A 17 6.51 3.88 39.04
C MET A 17 5.25 3.37 38.33
N HIS A 18 4.74 4.18 37.40
CA HIS A 18 3.59 3.85 36.59
C HIS A 18 3.96 2.67 35.68
N VAL A 19 3.68 1.45 36.13
CA VAL A 19 3.91 0.23 35.36
C VAL A 19 3.07 0.32 34.09
N LYS A 20 3.73 0.60 32.96
CA LYS A 20 3.08 0.63 31.65
C LYS A 20 2.44 -0.74 31.43
N ASN A 21 1.12 -0.77 31.35
CA ASN A 21 0.35 -1.95 30.95
C ASN A 21 0.86 -2.46 29.59
N LEU A 22 1.70 -3.50 29.62
CA LEU A 22 2.16 -4.22 28.44
C LEU A 22 0.99 -5.04 27.91
N ARG A 23 0.18 -4.45 27.03
CA ARG A 23 -0.88 -5.18 26.35
C ARG A 23 -0.25 -6.28 25.51
N ALA A 24 -0.66 -7.53 25.73
CA ALA A 24 -0.27 -8.66 24.90
C ALA A 24 -0.63 -8.37 23.43
N ILE A 25 0.39 -8.34 22.56
CA ILE A 25 0.19 -8.12 21.12
C ILE A 25 -0.17 -9.46 20.49
N SER A 26 -1.34 -9.54 19.85
CA SER A 26 -1.69 -10.71 19.05
C SER A 26 -0.71 -10.86 17.87
N LEU A 27 -0.14 -12.05 17.68
CA LEU A 27 0.79 -12.36 16.58
C LEU A 27 0.19 -12.02 15.21
N LYS A 28 -1.10 -12.29 15.02
CA LYS A 28 -1.83 -11.95 13.79
C LYS A 28 -1.80 -10.44 13.51
N SER A 29 -1.96 -9.62 14.54
CA SER A 29 -1.94 -8.16 14.42
C SER A 29 -0.53 -7.63 14.15
N TYR A 30 0.49 -8.30 14.69
CA TYR A 30 1.89 -7.97 14.45
C TYR A 30 2.27 -8.25 12.99
N VAL A 31 1.98 -9.45 12.47
CA VAL A 31 2.30 -9.82 11.09
C VAL A 31 1.58 -8.91 10.08
N HIS A 32 0.28 -8.66 10.26
CA HIS A 32 -0.48 -7.77 9.37
C HIS A 32 0.01 -6.32 9.38
N ARG A 33 0.65 -5.86 10.47
CA ARG A 33 1.20 -4.51 10.56
C ARG A 33 2.47 -4.37 9.71
N TRP A 34 3.27 -5.42 9.63
CA TRP A 34 4.56 -5.41 8.94
C TRP A 34 4.47 -5.77 7.46
N LEU A 35 3.48 -6.56 7.06
CA LEU A 35 3.32 -6.98 5.68
C LEU A 35 2.80 -5.83 4.80
N LYS A 36 3.64 -5.37 3.87
CA LYS A 36 3.31 -4.31 2.92
C LYS A 36 2.47 -4.84 1.75
N HIS A 37 1.79 -3.94 1.03
CA HIS A 37 1.11 -4.25 -0.22
C HIS A 37 -0.11 -5.19 -0.10
N MET A 38 -0.71 -5.27 1.09
CA MET A 38 -1.87 -6.13 1.35
C MET A 38 -3.19 -5.55 0.85
N LYS A 39 -3.32 -4.22 0.79
CA LYS A 39 -4.59 -3.56 0.43
C LYS A 39 -4.55 -3.07 -1.00
N LEU A 40 -5.67 -3.20 -1.72
CA LEU A 40 -5.76 -2.69 -3.09
C LEU A 40 -5.89 -1.17 -3.08
N ARG A 41 -5.04 -0.48 -3.84
CA ARG A 41 -5.04 0.98 -3.99
C ARG A 41 -5.68 1.46 -5.29
N GLY A 42 -5.43 0.76 -6.39
CA GLY A 42 -5.95 1.19 -7.68
C GLY A 42 -5.81 0.15 -8.77
N ILE A 43 -6.64 0.28 -9.79
CA ILE A 43 -6.69 -0.59 -10.96
C ILE A 43 -6.81 0.26 -12.22
N ARG A 44 -6.02 -0.06 -13.23
CA ARG A 44 -6.13 0.49 -14.59
C ARG A 44 -6.29 -0.67 -15.56
N VAL A 45 -7.30 -0.59 -16.42
CA VAL A 45 -7.55 -1.60 -17.45
C VAL A 45 -7.66 -0.90 -18.80
N GLU A 46 -6.93 -1.41 -19.77
CA GLU A 46 -6.92 -0.94 -21.15
C GLU A 46 -7.22 -2.10 -22.09
N ALA A 47 -8.18 -1.93 -22.98
CA ALA A 47 -8.51 -2.89 -24.02
C ALA A 47 -8.27 -2.25 -25.40
N LYS A 48 -7.58 -2.98 -26.28
CA LYS A 48 -7.30 -2.53 -27.66
C LYS A 48 -7.47 -3.69 -28.64
N GLY A 49 -8.12 -3.44 -29.77
CA GLY A 49 -8.23 -4.41 -30.87
C GLY A 49 -9.57 -4.38 -31.59
N ARG A 50 -9.95 -5.47 -32.28
CA ARG A 50 -11.24 -5.58 -32.97
C ARG A 50 -12.36 -5.97 -32.00
N LEU A 51 -12.83 -4.99 -31.22
CA LEU A 51 -13.84 -5.15 -30.17
C LEU A 51 -15.27 -4.76 -30.61
N THR A 52 -15.49 -4.55 -31.90
CA THR A 52 -16.81 -4.20 -32.46
C THR A 52 -17.74 -5.42 -32.47
N ARG A 53 -19.06 -5.21 -32.38
CA ARG A 53 -20.05 -6.31 -32.39
C ARG A 53 -20.29 -6.88 -33.78
N ARG A 54 -20.46 -6.00 -34.79
CA ARG A 54 -20.78 -6.40 -36.17
C ARG A 54 -19.53 -6.94 -36.87
N ALA A 55 -19.68 -8.05 -37.60
CA ALA A 55 -18.60 -8.69 -38.36
C ALA A 55 -18.29 -7.94 -39.67
N THR A 56 -17.88 -6.68 -39.54
CA THR A 56 -17.48 -5.82 -40.64
C THR A 56 -15.99 -5.50 -40.56
N ALA A 57 -15.42 -5.03 -41.68
CA ALA A 57 -14.03 -4.55 -41.75
C ALA A 57 -13.90 -3.16 -41.06
N SER A 58 -14.08 -3.12 -39.75
CA SER A 58 -13.95 -1.91 -38.94
C SER A 58 -12.54 -1.75 -38.35
N ARG A 59 -12.12 -0.50 -38.14
CA ARG A 59 -10.86 -0.15 -37.44
C ARG A 59 -10.84 -0.63 -35.99
N SER A 60 -9.64 -0.73 -35.41
CA SER A 60 -9.44 -1.12 -34.01
C SER A 60 -10.06 -0.12 -33.04
N VAL A 61 -10.63 -0.62 -31.94
CA VAL A 61 -11.20 0.18 -30.85
C VAL A 61 -10.23 0.17 -29.66
N PHE A 62 -10.09 1.32 -29.01
CA PHE A 62 -9.36 1.47 -27.74
C PHE A 62 -10.30 1.96 -26.65
N LYS A 63 -10.29 1.29 -25.49
CA LYS A 63 -11.05 1.69 -24.31
C LYS A 63 -10.17 1.57 -23.07
N MET A 64 -10.25 2.57 -22.19
CA MET A 64 -9.51 2.58 -20.93
C MET A 64 -10.43 3.00 -19.79
N LYS A 65 -10.29 2.32 -18.64
CA LYS A 65 -10.91 2.70 -17.37
C LYS A 65 -9.89 2.57 -16.25
N TRP A 66 -9.97 3.50 -15.31
CA TRP A 66 -9.07 3.58 -14.16
C TRP A 66 -9.88 3.89 -12.91
N LYS A 67 -9.54 3.26 -11.78
CA LYS A 67 -9.99 3.66 -10.44
C LYS A 67 -8.80 3.65 -9.45
N GLY A 68 -8.68 4.69 -8.62
CA GLY A 68 -7.64 4.77 -7.58
C GLY A 68 -6.30 5.31 -8.07
N GLY A 69 -5.17 4.76 -7.64
CA GLY A 69 -3.84 5.28 -8.00
C GLY A 69 -2.75 4.20 -8.13
N LEU A 70 -1.90 4.35 -9.15
CA LEU A 70 -0.77 3.45 -9.46
C LEU A 70 0.56 3.88 -8.82
N LYS A 71 0.66 5.09 -8.27
CA LYS A 71 1.90 5.58 -7.63
C LYS A 71 2.20 4.79 -6.34
N ASN A 72 3.45 4.73 -5.91
CA ASN A 72 3.77 4.28 -4.55
C ASN A 72 3.62 5.48 -3.62
N VAL A 73 2.76 5.41 -2.60
CA VAL A 73 2.53 6.58 -1.71
C VAL A 73 3.75 6.85 -0.84
N ASP A 74 4.41 5.80 -0.38
CA ASP A 74 5.52 5.90 0.57
C ASP A 74 6.71 6.62 -0.05
N SER A 75 7.09 6.26 -1.28
CA SER A 75 8.19 6.97 -1.94
C SER A 75 7.76 8.28 -2.61
N SER A 76 6.57 8.34 -3.23
CA SER A 76 6.20 9.52 -4.01
C SER A 76 5.73 10.70 -3.17
N PHE A 77 5.14 10.46 -1.99
CA PHE A 77 4.60 11.53 -1.15
C PHE A 77 5.28 11.61 0.22
N ARG A 78 5.67 10.47 0.81
CA ARG A 78 6.34 10.46 2.13
C ARG A 78 7.86 10.51 2.03
N GLY A 79 8.43 10.38 0.82
CA GLY A 79 9.88 10.38 0.61
C GLY A 79 10.62 9.16 1.15
N LEU A 80 9.89 8.08 1.49
CA LEU A 80 10.49 6.85 2.01
C LEU A 80 11.18 6.09 0.88
N SER A 81 12.36 5.53 1.15
CA SER A 81 13.03 4.65 0.19
C SER A 81 12.18 3.40 -0.07
N THR A 82 12.02 3.05 -1.34
CA THR A 82 11.31 1.84 -1.77
C THR A 82 12.21 1.04 -2.69
N ILE A 83 12.10 -0.28 -2.60
CA ILE A 83 12.82 -1.18 -3.48
C ILE A 83 12.13 -1.17 -4.86
N MET A 84 12.93 -1.00 -5.91
CA MET A 84 12.48 -1.21 -7.29
C MET A 84 12.78 -2.64 -7.71
N LEU A 85 11.79 -3.32 -8.26
CA LEU A 85 11.94 -4.64 -8.84
C LEU A 85 12.64 -4.51 -10.20
N ARG A 86 13.69 -5.30 -10.42
CA ARG A 86 14.45 -5.33 -11.69
C ARG A 86 14.99 -3.95 -12.13
N GLY A 87 15.18 -3.02 -11.20
CA GLY A 87 15.75 -1.69 -11.45
C GLY A 87 14.79 -0.64 -12.04
N TYR A 88 13.56 -0.99 -12.44
CA TYR A 88 12.60 -0.01 -12.99
C TYR A 88 11.14 -0.24 -12.58
N ALA A 89 10.77 -1.47 -12.22
CA ALA A 89 9.39 -1.81 -11.89
C ALA A 89 9.09 -1.48 -10.43
N LYS A 90 8.00 -0.76 -10.18
CA LYS A 90 7.61 -0.39 -8.81
C LYS A 90 7.07 -1.63 -8.08
N SER A 91 7.54 -1.88 -6.86
CA SER A 91 7.11 -3.03 -6.06
C SER A 91 5.59 -3.08 -5.77
N ASN A 92 4.94 -1.92 -5.73
CA ASN A 92 3.52 -1.81 -5.41
C ASN A 92 2.60 -2.10 -6.61
N VAL A 93 3.13 -2.14 -7.84
CA VAL A 93 2.34 -2.28 -9.07
C VAL A 93 2.63 -3.61 -9.75
N GLN A 94 1.57 -4.35 -10.04
CA GLN A 94 1.62 -5.55 -10.86
C GLN A 94 1.02 -5.25 -12.23
N TYR A 95 1.67 -5.76 -13.28
CA TYR A 95 1.23 -5.63 -14.66
C TYR A 95 0.93 -7.00 -15.24
N SER A 96 -0.18 -7.09 -15.97
CA SER A 96 -0.58 -8.27 -16.71
C SER A 96 -1.11 -7.88 -18.09
N LEU A 97 -0.77 -8.66 -19.11
CA LEU A 97 -1.30 -8.53 -20.47
C LEU A 97 -1.92 -9.86 -20.87
N ILE A 98 -3.14 -9.80 -21.40
CA ILE A 98 -3.86 -10.97 -21.91
C ILE A 98 -4.29 -10.67 -23.34
N ASN A 99 -4.07 -11.62 -24.23
CA ASN A 99 -4.44 -11.51 -25.64
C ASN A 99 -5.47 -12.58 -25.98
N SER A 100 -6.46 -12.23 -26.79
CA SER A 100 -7.48 -13.17 -27.24
C SER A 100 -7.98 -12.79 -28.63
N LYS A 101 -8.80 -13.67 -29.22
CA LYS A 101 -9.42 -13.48 -30.52
C LYS A 101 -10.92 -13.71 -30.41
N ASN A 102 -11.70 -12.91 -31.13
CA ASN A 102 -13.11 -13.13 -31.35
C ASN A 102 -13.37 -13.37 -32.85
N ARG A 103 -14.64 -13.59 -33.24
CA ARG A 103 -15.05 -13.73 -34.66
C ARG A 103 -14.60 -12.54 -35.52
N ASN A 104 -14.54 -11.36 -34.92
CA ASN A 104 -14.15 -10.13 -35.57
C ASN A 104 -12.64 -9.89 -35.44
N GLY A 105 -11.80 -10.83 -35.01
CA GLY A 105 -10.35 -10.69 -34.96
C GLY A 105 -9.74 -10.50 -33.55
N ALA A 106 -8.47 -10.10 -33.52
CA ALA A 106 -7.66 -10.10 -32.30
C ALA A 106 -7.85 -8.84 -31.44
N PHE A 107 -7.73 -9.02 -30.13
CA PHE A 107 -7.69 -7.94 -29.15
C PHE A 107 -6.81 -8.30 -27.95
N GLY A 108 -6.32 -7.28 -27.25
CA GLY A 108 -5.53 -7.42 -26.04
C GLY A 108 -6.07 -6.55 -24.92
N VAL A 109 -5.92 -7.03 -23.70
CA VAL A 109 -6.29 -6.33 -22.46
C VAL A 109 -5.05 -6.22 -21.58
N LYS A 110 -4.66 -4.99 -21.27
CA LYS A 110 -3.62 -4.66 -20.31
C LYS A 110 -4.25 -4.28 -18.98
N GLY A 111 -3.72 -4.82 -17.90
CA GLY A 111 -4.15 -4.55 -16.54
C GLY A 111 -2.97 -4.12 -15.68
N TRP A 112 -3.17 -3.08 -14.89
CA TRP A 112 -2.27 -2.74 -13.79
C TRP A 112 -3.05 -2.72 -12.48
N VAL A 113 -2.51 -3.39 -11.48
CA VAL A 113 -3.06 -3.42 -10.12
C VAL A 113 -2.02 -2.84 -9.17
N SER A 114 -2.44 -1.89 -8.34
CA SER A 114 -1.60 -1.20 -7.37
C SER A 114 -2.07 -1.51 -5.96
N SER A 115 -1.11 -1.69 -5.06
CA SER A 115 -1.33 -2.01 -3.66
C SER A 115 -0.80 -0.91 -2.73
N LYS A 116 -1.32 -0.88 -1.49
CA LYS A 116 -0.89 -0.05 -0.37
C LYS A 116 -0.57 -0.95 0.82
#